data_AF-A0AA41M393-F1
#
_entry.id   AF-A0AA41M393-F1
#
_cell.length_a   1.000
_cell.length_b   1.000
_cell.length_c   1.000
_cell.angle_alpha   90.00
_cell.angle_beta   90.00
_cell.angle_gamma   90.00
#
_symmetry.space_group_name_H-M   'P 1'
#
loop_
_entity.id
_entity.type
_entity.pdbx_description
1 polymer ?
#
loop_
_entity_poly.entity_id
_entity_poly.type
_entity_poly.pdbx_seq_one_letter_code
_entity_poly.pdbx_strand_id
1 'polypeptide(L)'
;MNVPNRVAAIFVVSVLATVAAIMYYPSLNLIQYVIPVMQLGFAATVILTAVSIYREEELNLKDKNIMMNGFILALLIPSFYAAGAFVHQSQTSWSGGEIHWHADFEVIVQEGGEYRQLDLIDPGQFCKTTTHESELMCELNDRTGSTKYHEHNDDRIHLEGIFKEREDATLAAFFETFDGELSDERLIFPTNNRTVQKVENGETPKVLVHKGVGGNRGWCAIAETGDVTEEDICTTETGEYATSPSDYVISPFKRGPSLDDIFVVYDSKTTGEALQDVREDDLYEGMGITKEGEGF
;
A
#
# COMPACT_ATOMS: atom_id res chain seq x y z
N MET A 1 37.59 -25.09 26.82
CA MET A 1 36.43 -25.06 25.90
C MET A 1 36.53 -23.80 25.05
N ASN A 2 36.57 -23.95 23.73
CA ASN A 2 36.88 -22.86 22.80
C ASN A 2 35.73 -21.83 22.73
N VAL A 3 36.09 -20.54 22.85
CA VAL A 3 35.22 -19.36 22.69
C VAL A 3 34.21 -19.45 21.52
N PRO A 4 34.54 -19.99 20.32
CA PRO A 4 33.57 -20.17 19.23
C PRO A 4 32.26 -20.88 19.63
N ASN A 5 32.29 -21.82 20.57
CA ASN A 5 31.09 -22.57 20.93
C ASN A 5 30.08 -21.75 21.76
N ARG A 6 30.52 -20.67 22.43
CA ARG A 6 29.63 -19.83 23.25
C ARG A 6 28.88 -18.80 22.42
N VAL A 7 29.54 -18.20 21.42
CA VAL A 7 28.90 -17.26 20.49
C VAL A 7 27.85 -17.98 19.66
N ALA A 8 28.17 -19.18 19.16
CA ALA A 8 27.22 -20.04 18.47
C ALA A 8 26.00 -20.40 19.35
N ALA A 9 26.21 -20.72 20.64
CA ALA A 9 25.10 -21.05 21.54
C ALA A 9 24.18 -19.85 21.82
N ILE A 10 24.72 -18.66 22.08
CA ILE A 10 23.92 -17.44 22.28
C ILE A 10 23.15 -17.09 21.01
N PHE A 11 23.81 -17.20 19.86
CA PHE A 11 23.17 -16.99 18.56
C PHE A 11 21.98 -17.94 18.35
N VAL A 12 22.19 -19.24 18.56
CA VAL A 12 21.12 -20.26 18.44
C VAL A 12 19.97 -19.96 19.40
N VAL A 13 20.25 -19.60 20.66
CA VAL A 13 19.20 -19.25 21.63
C VAL A 13 18.42 -18.02 21.20
N SER A 14 19.07 -16.96 20.71
CA SER A 14 18.38 -15.76 20.23
C SER A 14 17.50 -16.04 19.01
N VAL A 15 17.99 -16.85 18.05
CA VAL A 15 17.21 -17.24 16.88
C VAL A 15 16.01 -18.09 17.30
N LEU A 16 16.22 -19.08 18.18
CA LEU A 16 15.13 -19.92 18.67
C LEU A 16 14.10 -19.14 19.49
N ALA A 17 14.51 -18.15 20.29
CA ALA A 17 13.60 -17.30 21.04
C ALA A 17 12.76 -16.42 20.11
N THR A 18 13.35 -15.83 19.06
CA THR A 18 12.63 -15.07 18.04
C THR A 18 11.65 -15.96 17.28
N VAL A 19 12.10 -17.14 16.84
CA VAL A 19 11.23 -18.13 16.17
C VAL A 19 10.09 -18.57 17.09
N ALA A 20 10.37 -18.84 18.37
CA ALA A 20 9.32 -19.20 19.33
C ALA A 20 8.34 -18.04 19.54
N ALA A 21 8.82 -16.80 19.70
CA ALA A 21 7.95 -15.63 19.84
C ALA A 21 7.03 -15.47 18.61
N ILE A 22 7.57 -15.66 17.40
CA ILE A 22 6.81 -15.68 16.14
C ILE A 22 5.74 -16.77 16.14
N MET A 23 6.10 -17.99 16.56
CA MET A 23 5.18 -19.14 16.55
C MET A 23 4.08 -19.02 17.62
N TYR A 24 4.38 -18.47 18.80
CA TYR A 24 3.45 -18.39 19.91
C TYR A 24 2.57 -17.12 19.88
N TYR A 25 3.03 -16.05 19.24
CA TYR A 25 2.33 -14.76 19.20
C TYR A 25 2.27 -14.19 17.77
N PRO A 26 1.51 -14.83 16.87
CA PRO A 26 1.43 -14.42 15.46
C PRO A 26 0.83 -13.01 15.26
N SER A 27 0.13 -12.46 16.27
CA SER A 27 -0.43 -11.10 16.24
C SER A 27 0.54 -10.01 16.69
N LEU A 28 1.76 -10.35 17.12
CA LEU A 28 2.75 -9.34 17.51
C LEU A 28 3.24 -8.57 16.29
N ASN A 29 3.07 -7.25 16.34
CA ASN A 29 3.66 -6.35 15.35
C ASN A 29 5.17 -6.19 15.59
N LEU A 30 5.99 -7.17 15.21
CA LEU A 30 7.44 -7.18 15.49
C LEU A 30 8.17 -5.94 14.92
N ILE A 31 7.66 -5.36 13.83
CA ILE A 31 8.25 -4.19 13.18
C ILE A 31 8.38 -2.98 14.13
N GLN A 32 7.43 -2.83 15.08
CA GLN A 32 7.42 -1.70 16.02
C GLN A 32 8.63 -1.72 16.97
N TYR A 33 9.27 -2.88 17.14
CA TYR A 33 10.44 -3.06 17.99
C TYR A 33 11.76 -3.01 17.21
N VAL A 34 11.72 -3.01 15.86
CA VAL A 34 12.94 -2.97 15.04
C VAL A 34 13.74 -1.71 15.32
N ILE A 35 13.09 -0.53 15.33
CA ILE A 35 13.78 0.74 15.61
C ILE A 35 14.41 0.73 17.01
N PRO A 36 13.70 0.43 18.12
CA PRO A 36 14.31 0.31 19.44
C PRO A 36 15.50 -0.67 19.48
N VAL A 37 15.38 -1.85 18.86
CA VAL A 37 16.46 -2.85 18.85
C VAL A 37 17.67 -2.35 18.06
N MET A 38 17.45 -1.69 16.92
CA MET A 38 18.51 -1.04 16.14
C MET A 38 19.20 0.08 16.93
N GLN A 39 18.43 0.93 17.63
CA GLN A 39 18.97 1.99 18.49
C GLN A 39 19.85 1.41 19.62
N LEU A 40 19.43 0.31 20.25
CA LEU A 40 20.23 -0.39 21.26
C LEU A 40 21.52 -0.95 20.68
N GLY A 41 21.46 -1.59 19.50
CA GLY A 41 22.65 -2.09 18.80
C GLY A 41 23.62 -0.97 18.42
N PHE A 42 23.09 0.16 17.94
CA PHE A 42 23.87 1.36 17.64
C PHE A 42 24.54 1.92 18.91
N ALA A 43 23.78 2.12 19.99
CA ALA A 43 24.31 2.60 21.25
C ALA A 43 25.39 1.68 21.82
N ALA A 44 25.17 0.36 21.78
CA ALA A 44 26.17 -0.63 22.18
C ALA A 44 27.45 -0.52 21.33
N THR A 45 27.32 -0.34 20.02
CA THR A 45 28.45 -0.14 19.11
C THR A 45 29.24 1.13 19.42
N VAL A 46 28.56 2.25 19.73
CA VAL A 46 29.19 3.51 20.13
C VAL A 46 29.95 3.33 21.46
N ILE A 47 29.34 2.69 22.46
CA ILE A 47 29.97 2.44 23.76
C ILE A 47 31.20 1.53 23.60
N LEU A 48 31.08 0.43 22.85
CA LEU A 48 32.19 -0.48 22.59
C LEU A 48 33.33 0.23 21.85
N THR A 49 33.01 1.11 20.90
CA THR A 49 34.00 1.94 20.19
C THR A 49 34.72 2.87 21.15
N ALA A 50 33.97 3.61 21.98
CA ALA A 50 34.53 4.53 22.95
C ALA A 50 35.45 3.83 23.96
N VAL A 51 35.02 2.68 24.50
CA VAL A 51 35.85 1.84 25.38
C VAL A 51 37.09 1.33 24.66
N SER A 52 36.97 0.93 23.40
CA SER A 52 38.09 0.36 22.63
C SER A 52 39.17 1.40 22.41
N ILE A 53 38.78 2.64 22.15
CA ILE A 53 39.70 3.77 21.95
C ILE A 53 40.31 4.18 23.29
N TYR A 54 39.48 4.39 24.33
CA TYR A 54 39.96 4.92 25.61
C TYR A 54 40.86 3.94 26.37
N ARG A 55 40.66 2.63 26.19
CA ARG A 55 41.41 1.60 26.92
C ARG A 55 42.36 0.80 26.04
N GLU A 56 42.65 1.25 24.83
CA GLU A 56 43.41 0.48 23.83
C GLU A 56 44.71 -0.14 24.39
N GLU A 57 45.46 0.65 25.15
CA GLU A 57 46.74 0.27 25.75
C GLU A 57 46.59 -0.73 26.92
N GLU A 58 45.44 -0.72 27.61
CA GLU A 58 45.15 -1.60 28.74
C GLU A 58 44.53 -2.94 28.32
N LEU A 59 43.96 -3.01 27.12
CA LEU A 59 43.25 -4.18 26.63
C LEU A 59 44.23 -5.30 26.25
N ASN A 60 44.22 -6.38 27.03
CA ASN A 60 44.91 -7.61 26.63
C ASN A 60 44.16 -8.33 25.50
N LEU A 61 44.76 -9.37 24.93
CA LEU A 61 44.18 -10.12 23.82
C LEU A 61 42.78 -10.71 24.14
N LYS A 62 42.55 -11.13 25.39
CA LYS A 62 41.26 -11.68 25.80
C LYS A 62 40.19 -10.59 25.80
N ASP A 63 40.51 -9.40 26.31
CA ASP A 63 39.57 -8.28 26.34
C ASP A 63 39.24 -7.79 24.92
N LYS A 64 40.25 -7.69 24.04
CA LYS A 64 40.05 -7.39 22.61
C LYS A 64 39.12 -8.39 21.93
N ASN A 65 39.27 -9.69 22.23
CA ASN A 65 38.37 -10.72 21.72
C ASN A 65 36.95 -10.60 22.29
N ILE A 66 36.78 -10.24 23.57
CA ILE A 66 35.47 -9.98 24.16
C ILE A 66 34.79 -8.80 23.47
N MET A 67 35.53 -7.71 23.26
CA MET A 67 35.02 -6.52 22.58
C MET A 67 34.64 -6.80 21.13
N MET A 68 35.49 -7.52 20.38
CA MET A 68 35.19 -7.95 19.02
C MET A 68 33.91 -8.78 18.96
N ASN A 69 33.75 -9.77 19.85
CA ASN A 69 32.49 -10.53 19.93
C ASN A 69 31.31 -9.64 20.33
N GLY A 70 31.51 -8.66 21.20
CA GLY A 70 30.51 -7.66 21.55
C GLY A 70 30.02 -6.86 20.34
N PHE A 71 30.94 -6.39 19.49
CA PHE A 71 30.60 -5.71 18.24
C PHE A 71 29.82 -6.62 17.29
N ILE A 72 30.28 -7.85 17.10
CA ILE A 72 29.60 -8.84 16.27
C ILE A 72 28.16 -9.02 16.77
N LEU A 73 27.95 -9.20 18.08
CA LEU A 73 26.62 -9.37 18.64
C LEU A 73 25.75 -8.10 18.51
N ALA A 74 26.33 -6.92 18.75
CA ALA A 74 25.63 -5.63 18.65
C ALA A 74 25.14 -5.33 17.23
N LEU A 75 25.83 -5.85 16.21
CA LEU A 75 25.44 -5.73 14.80
C LEU A 75 24.51 -6.85 14.35
N LEU A 76 24.82 -8.11 14.69
CA LEU A 76 24.07 -9.26 14.23
C LEU A 76 22.67 -9.34 14.86
N ILE A 77 22.52 -9.09 16.16
CA ILE A 77 21.23 -9.24 16.84
C ILE A 77 20.15 -8.32 16.21
N PRO A 78 20.38 -7.00 16.03
CA PRO A 78 19.40 -6.14 15.37
C PRO A 78 19.14 -6.52 13.91
N SER A 79 20.20 -6.89 13.17
CA SER A 79 20.09 -7.27 11.76
C SER A 79 19.21 -8.51 11.57
N PHE A 80 19.44 -9.56 12.38
CA PHE A 80 18.61 -10.77 12.34
C PHE A 80 17.21 -10.53 12.90
N TYR A 81 17.07 -9.67 13.92
CA TYR A 81 15.75 -9.29 14.41
C TYR A 81 14.93 -8.58 13.33
N ALA A 82 15.52 -7.60 12.64
CA ALA A 82 14.88 -6.88 11.54
C ALA A 82 14.51 -7.82 10.39
N ALA A 83 15.44 -8.69 9.96
CA ALA A 83 15.17 -9.68 8.92
C ALA A 83 14.05 -10.66 9.33
N GLY A 84 14.06 -11.14 10.58
CA GLY A 84 13.02 -12.02 11.11
C GLY A 84 11.66 -11.32 11.23
N ALA A 85 11.64 -10.07 11.67
CA ALA A 85 10.43 -9.26 11.76
C ALA A 85 9.83 -9.00 10.38
N PHE A 86 10.66 -8.70 9.38
CA PHE A 86 10.23 -8.52 8.00
C PHE A 86 9.64 -9.82 7.42
N VAL A 87 10.36 -10.95 7.52
CA VAL A 87 9.86 -12.25 7.05
C VAL A 87 8.55 -12.61 7.75
N HIS A 88 8.47 -12.40 9.06
CA HIS A 88 7.26 -12.65 9.83
C HIS A 88 6.09 -11.81 9.32
N GLN A 89 6.27 -10.49 9.20
CA GLN A 89 5.23 -9.58 8.74
C GLN A 89 4.78 -9.92 7.32
N SER A 90 5.70 -10.25 6.42
CA SER A 90 5.36 -10.70 5.07
C SER A 90 4.54 -11.99 5.09
N GLN A 91 4.91 -12.97 5.91
CA GLN A 91 4.20 -14.26 5.98
C GLN A 91 2.84 -14.18 6.68
N THR A 92 2.65 -13.25 7.62
CA THR A 92 1.38 -13.07 8.32
C THR A 92 0.48 -11.99 7.71
N SER A 93 0.96 -11.30 6.69
CA SER A 93 0.18 -10.31 5.92
C SER A 93 -0.77 -10.96 4.92
N TRP A 94 -1.89 -10.31 4.65
CA TRP A 94 -2.79 -10.68 3.56
C TRP A 94 -2.11 -10.58 2.19
N SER A 95 -1.30 -9.54 1.95
CA SER A 95 -0.57 -9.38 0.69
C SER A 95 0.51 -10.45 0.47
N GLY A 96 0.92 -11.17 1.53
CA GLY A 96 1.96 -12.19 1.48
C GLY A 96 3.37 -11.63 1.29
N GLY A 97 3.57 -10.34 1.55
CA GLY A 97 4.83 -9.63 1.33
C GLY A 97 4.63 -8.18 0.92
N GLU A 98 5.75 -7.54 0.58
CA GLU A 98 5.76 -6.20 0.01
C GLU A 98 5.18 -6.25 -1.41
N ILE A 99 4.26 -5.33 -1.68
CA ILE A 99 3.65 -5.13 -2.99
C ILE A 99 3.96 -3.72 -3.48
N HIS A 100 3.91 -3.58 -4.79
CA HIS A 100 4.02 -2.32 -5.51
C HIS A 100 3.07 -2.49 -6.69
N TRP A 101 1.80 -2.15 -6.46
CA TRP A 101 0.74 -2.28 -7.45
C TRP A 101 0.32 -0.90 -7.92
N HIS A 102 -0.10 -0.87 -9.17
CA HIS A 102 -0.54 0.33 -9.85
C HIS A 102 -1.90 0.09 -10.49
N ALA A 103 -2.74 1.12 -10.50
CA ALA A 103 -3.95 1.16 -11.31
C ALA A 103 -4.17 2.59 -11.79
N ASP A 104 -4.54 2.76 -13.05
CA ASP A 104 -4.92 4.07 -13.56
C ASP A 104 -6.38 4.34 -13.15
N PHE A 105 -6.71 5.58 -12.80
CA PHE A 105 -8.07 5.91 -12.39
C PHE A 105 -8.54 7.26 -12.92
N GLU A 106 -9.84 7.35 -13.18
CA GLU A 106 -10.49 8.61 -13.55
C GLU A 106 -11.78 8.78 -12.76
N VAL A 107 -12.05 10.02 -12.33
CA VAL A 107 -13.31 10.38 -11.68
C VAL A 107 -14.09 11.30 -12.61
N ILE A 108 -15.20 10.80 -13.12
CA ILE A 108 -16.06 11.49 -14.08
C ILE A 108 -17.37 11.87 -13.39
N VAL A 109 -17.74 13.14 -13.46
CA VAL A 109 -19.02 13.63 -12.93
C VAL A 109 -19.80 14.39 -13.97
N GLN A 110 -21.12 14.23 -13.97
CA GLN A 110 -22.03 15.07 -14.72
C GLN A 110 -22.46 16.28 -13.87
N GLU A 111 -22.25 17.49 -14.39
CA GLU A 111 -22.67 18.73 -13.75
C GLU A 111 -23.25 19.71 -14.77
N GLY A 112 -24.51 20.13 -14.55
CA GLY A 112 -25.17 21.05 -15.48
C GLY A 112 -25.44 20.44 -16.87
N GLY A 113 -25.48 19.12 -16.98
CA GLY A 113 -25.66 18.39 -18.23
C GLY A 113 -24.38 18.17 -19.04
N GLU A 114 -23.23 18.60 -18.54
CA GLU A 114 -21.92 18.33 -19.14
C GLU A 114 -21.13 17.35 -18.28
N TYR A 115 -20.42 16.43 -18.93
CA TYR A 115 -19.49 15.53 -18.27
C TYR A 115 -18.13 16.20 -18.06
N ARG A 116 -17.51 15.95 -16.90
CA ARG A 116 -16.20 16.48 -16.53
C ARG A 116 -15.39 15.44 -15.79
N GLN A 117 -14.13 15.30 -16.19
CA GLN A 117 -13.11 14.63 -15.38
C GLN A 117 -12.69 15.55 -14.23
N LEU A 118 -12.52 14.97 -13.05
CA LEU A 118 -12.04 15.65 -11.86
C LEU A 118 -10.61 15.23 -11.58
N ASP A 119 -9.74 16.22 -11.37
CA ASP A 119 -8.39 16.00 -10.88
C ASP A 119 -8.42 15.89 -9.35
N LEU A 120 -7.67 14.93 -8.82
CA LEU A 120 -7.43 14.82 -7.39
C LEU A 120 -6.72 16.09 -6.88
N ILE A 121 -6.88 16.41 -5.60
CA ILE A 121 -6.12 17.49 -4.98
C ILE A 121 -4.61 17.30 -5.17
N ASP A 122 -3.92 18.36 -5.59
CA ASP A 122 -2.48 18.35 -5.84
C ASP A 122 -1.73 18.02 -4.55
N PRO A 123 -0.59 17.30 -4.63
CA PRO A 123 0.24 16.97 -3.47
C PRO A 123 0.52 18.17 -2.58
N GLY A 124 0.99 19.28 -3.15
CA GLY A 124 1.34 20.48 -2.38
C GLY A 124 0.16 21.16 -1.67
N GLN A 125 -1.08 20.95 -2.13
CA GLN A 125 -2.28 21.43 -1.43
C GLN A 125 -2.73 20.42 -0.38
N PHE A 126 -2.73 19.13 -0.71
CA PHE A 126 -3.00 18.05 0.21
C PHE A 126 -2.12 18.15 1.47
N CYS A 127 -0.79 18.27 1.30
CA CYS A 127 0.18 18.37 2.39
C CYS A 127 -0.12 19.47 3.41
N LYS A 128 -0.78 20.56 2.99
CA LYS A 128 -1.12 21.70 3.87
C LYS A 128 -2.39 21.47 4.66
N THR A 129 -3.26 20.58 4.21
CA THR A 129 -4.57 20.33 4.80
C THR A 129 -4.62 19.07 5.63
N THR A 130 -3.67 18.15 5.45
CA THR A 130 -3.60 16.86 6.15
C THR A 130 -2.51 16.80 7.22
N THR A 131 -2.68 15.90 8.20
CA THR A 131 -1.68 15.54 9.22
C THR A 131 -1.03 14.18 8.97
N HIS A 132 -1.26 13.55 7.81
CA HIS A 132 -0.82 12.18 7.54
C HIS A 132 0.71 12.02 7.54
N GLU A 133 1.43 13.07 7.16
CA GLU A 133 2.90 13.09 7.14
C GLU A 133 3.46 14.44 7.57
N SER A 134 4.78 14.52 7.80
CA SER A 134 5.39 15.84 7.97
C SER A 134 5.29 16.61 6.65
N GLU A 135 4.94 17.89 6.74
CA GLU A 135 4.84 18.81 5.60
C GLU A 135 6.06 18.70 4.67
N LEU A 136 7.27 18.64 5.25
CA LEU A 136 8.52 18.45 4.50
C LEU A 136 8.58 17.14 3.71
N MET A 137 8.15 16.02 4.29
CA MET A 137 8.21 14.73 3.57
C MET A 137 7.18 14.66 2.46
N CYS A 138 6.02 15.27 2.69
CA CYS A 138 4.95 15.35 1.71
C CYS A 138 5.35 16.24 0.52
N GLU A 139 6.00 17.39 0.78
CA GLU A 139 6.55 18.26 -0.28
C GLU A 139 7.70 17.63 -1.07
N LEU A 140 8.54 16.79 -0.44
CA LEU A 140 9.69 16.18 -1.10
C LEU A 140 9.32 14.99 -2.00
N ASN A 141 8.20 14.32 -1.72
CA ASN A 141 7.82 13.08 -2.38
C ASN A 141 6.76 13.27 -3.47
N ASP A 142 6.27 14.51 -3.69
CA ASP A 142 5.26 14.86 -4.69
C ASP A 142 4.09 13.87 -4.72
N ARG A 143 3.53 13.58 -3.54
CA ARG A 143 2.49 12.57 -3.36
C ARG A 143 1.23 13.12 -2.69
N THR A 144 0.08 12.70 -3.19
CA THR A 144 -1.20 12.86 -2.50
C THR A 144 -1.56 11.55 -1.81
N GLY A 145 -1.57 11.52 -0.48
CA GLY A 145 -1.97 10.39 0.34
C GLY A 145 -0.98 9.97 1.43
N SER A 146 -0.80 8.67 1.61
CA SER A 146 0.06 8.03 2.62
C SER A 146 1.22 7.27 1.98
N THR A 147 2.12 6.72 2.81
CA THR A 147 3.17 5.82 2.33
C THR A 147 2.64 4.54 1.66
N LYS A 148 1.42 4.12 2.01
CA LYS A 148 0.83 2.88 1.47
C LYS A 148 -0.03 3.11 0.25
N TYR A 149 -0.69 4.25 0.19
CA TYR A 149 -1.60 4.67 -0.87
C TYR A 149 -1.22 6.07 -1.29
N HIS A 150 -0.87 6.26 -2.54
CA HIS A 150 -0.63 7.60 -3.03
C HIS A 150 -0.87 7.72 -4.53
N GLU A 151 -0.87 8.97 -4.98
CA GLU A 151 -1.00 9.40 -6.35
C GLU A 151 0.05 10.51 -6.57
N HIS A 152 0.64 10.59 -7.77
CA HIS A 152 1.77 11.47 -8.08
C HIS A 152 1.42 12.58 -9.09
N ASN A 153 0.16 13.06 -9.07
CA ASN A 153 -0.44 13.89 -10.12
C ASN A 153 -0.33 13.25 -11.52
N ASP A 154 -0.39 11.92 -11.58
CA ASP A 154 -0.26 11.07 -12.75
C ASP A 154 -1.54 10.30 -13.07
N ASP A 155 -2.62 10.46 -12.28
CA ASP A 155 -3.89 9.73 -12.38
C ASP A 155 -3.73 8.23 -12.14
N ARG A 156 -2.74 7.88 -11.31
CA ARG A 156 -2.41 6.50 -10.97
C ARG A 156 -2.46 6.28 -9.47
N ILE A 157 -3.18 5.24 -9.08
CA ILE A 157 -3.19 4.72 -7.72
C ILE A 157 -1.92 3.90 -7.52
N HIS A 158 -1.08 4.30 -6.57
CA HIS A 158 0.08 3.57 -6.11
C HIS A 158 -0.24 2.89 -4.79
N LEU A 159 -0.16 1.55 -4.77
CA LEU A 159 -0.35 0.72 -3.58
C LEU A 159 0.98 0.05 -3.21
N GLU A 160 1.61 0.52 -2.14
CA GLU A 160 2.97 0.14 -1.77
C GLU A 160 3.09 -0.37 -0.34
N GLY A 161 3.89 -1.43 -0.15
CA GLY A 161 4.24 -1.95 1.17
C GLY A 161 3.54 -3.26 1.53
N ILE A 162 3.39 -3.51 2.84
CA ILE A 162 2.84 -4.77 3.36
C ILE A 162 1.46 -4.53 3.98
N PHE A 163 0.44 -5.22 3.47
CA PHE A 163 -0.97 -5.07 3.86
C PHE A 163 -1.38 -6.23 4.76
N LYS A 164 -1.67 -5.91 6.03
CA LYS A 164 -2.01 -6.92 7.04
C LYS A 164 -3.39 -7.50 6.77
N GLU A 165 -4.34 -6.60 6.54
CA GLU A 165 -5.72 -6.92 6.25
C GLU A 165 -6.01 -6.60 4.78
N ARG A 166 -7.03 -7.25 4.21
CA ARG A 166 -7.43 -7.07 2.81
C ARG A 166 -8.11 -5.73 2.59
N GLU A 167 -8.86 -5.28 3.59
CA GLU A 167 -9.68 -4.07 3.59
C GLU A 167 -8.79 -2.84 3.39
N ASP A 168 -7.56 -2.88 3.91
CA ASP A 168 -6.51 -1.88 3.70
C ASP A 168 -6.00 -1.81 2.26
N ALA A 169 -6.40 -2.70 1.34
CA ALA A 169 -5.94 -2.77 -0.05
C ALA A 169 -7.09 -2.56 -1.06
N THR A 170 -8.21 -2.01 -0.60
CA THR A 170 -9.43 -1.82 -1.40
C THR A 170 -9.48 -0.48 -2.13
N LEU A 171 -10.36 -0.35 -3.12
CA LEU A 171 -10.62 0.92 -3.78
C LEU A 171 -11.22 1.95 -2.81
N ALA A 172 -12.13 1.52 -1.92
CA ALA A 172 -12.65 2.41 -0.88
C ALA A 172 -11.52 2.99 0.02
N ALA A 173 -10.58 2.14 0.46
CA ALA A 173 -9.45 2.57 1.29
C ALA A 173 -8.51 3.57 0.59
N PHE A 174 -8.39 3.50 -0.73
CA PHE A 174 -7.69 4.54 -1.50
C PHE A 174 -8.37 5.89 -1.33
N PHE A 175 -9.69 5.97 -1.53
CA PHE A 175 -10.43 7.23 -1.40
C PHE A 175 -10.40 7.81 0.02
N GLU A 176 -10.45 6.94 1.04
CA GLU A 176 -10.32 7.36 2.44
C GLU A 176 -8.95 7.99 2.75
N THR A 177 -7.89 7.61 2.04
CA THR A 177 -6.52 8.08 2.28
C THR A 177 -6.36 9.60 2.10
N PHE A 178 -7.21 10.23 1.29
CA PHE A 178 -7.17 11.66 1.04
C PHE A 178 -8.40 12.41 1.60
N ASP A 179 -8.98 11.94 2.71
CA ASP A 179 -10.22 12.48 3.29
C ASP A 179 -11.42 12.42 2.32
N GLY A 180 -11.33 11.55 1.30
CA GLY A 180 -12.40 11.25 0.38
C GLY A 180 -13.23 10.05 0.83
N GLU A 181 -14.15 9.65 -0.03
CA GLU A 181 -14.94 8.44 0.17
C GLU A 181 -15.52 7.94 -1.14
N LEU A 182 -15.54 6.62 -1.31
CA LEU A 182 -16.26 5.95 -2.37
C LEU A 182 -17.03 4.75 -1.79
N SER A 183 -18.35 4.81 -1.88
CA SER A 183 -19.26 3.71 -1.57
C SER A 183 -20.35 3.60 -2.64
N ASP A 184 -21.24 2.63 -2.50
CA ASP A 184 -22.36 2.43 -3.43
C ASP A 184 -23.35 3.62 -3.45
N GLU A 185 -23.34 4.44 -2.39
CA GLU A 185 -24.32 5.52 -2.20
C GLU A 185 -23.71 6.92 -2.36
N ARG A 186 -22.38 7.05 -2.19
CA ARG A 186 -21.73 8.36 -2.14
C ARG A 186 -20.34 8.39 -2.72
N LEU A 187 -20.02 9.54 -3.31
CA LEU A 187 -18.69 9.94 -3.73
C LEU A 187 -18.32 11.25 -3.03
N ILE A 188 -17.23 11.23 -2.27
CA ILE A 188 -16.56 12.41 -1.72
C ILE A 188 -15.16 12.45 -2.35
N PHE A 189 -14.89 13.48 -3.15
CA PHE A 189 -13.64 13.60 -3.89
C PHE A 189 -13.02 14.98 -3.71
N PRO A 190 -11.86 15.10 -3.04
CA PRO A 190 -11.17 16.37 -2.88
C PRO A 190 -10.48 16.78 -4.19
N THR A 191 -10.75 17.99 -4.64
CA THR A 191 -10.04 18.62 -5.76
C THR A 191 -9.33 19.87 -5.26
N ASN A 192 -8.46 20.46 -6.08
CA ASN A 192 -7.79 21.73 -5.78
C ASN A 192 -8.77 22.86 -5.43
N ASN A 193 -9.94 22.89 -6.07
CA ASN A 193 -10.89 24.01 -5.95
C ASN A 193 -11.95 23.80 -4.87
N ARG A 194 -12.36 22.54 -4.64
CA ARG A 194 -13.43 22.17 -3.70
C ARG A 194 -13.42 20.67 -3.42
N THR A 195 -14.10 20.25 -2.36
CA THR A 195 -14.54 18.86 -2.23
C THR A 195 -15.82 18.66 -3.02
N VAL A 196 -15.81 17.76 -3.99
CA VAL A 196 -17.03 17.31 -4.68
C VAL A 196 -17.70 16.28 -3.79
N GLN A 197 -18.94 16.55 -3.40
CA GLN A 197 -19.77 15.63 -2.63
C GLN A 197 -21.01 15.29 -3.44
N LYS A 198 -21.13 14.03 -3.82
CA LYS A 198 -22.27 13.49 -4.52
C LYS A 198 -22.93 12.46 -3.61
N VAL A 199 -24.05 12.87 -3.03
CA VAL A 199 -24.80 12.08 -2.06
C VAL A 199 -26.23 11.99 -2.57
N GLU A 200 -26.72 10.76 -2.63
CA GLU A 200 -28.09 10.29 -2.84
C GLU A 200 -29.12 11.37 -3.28
N ASN A 201 -29.37 11.43 -4.59
CA ASN A 201 -30.52 12.09 -5.21
C ASN A 201 -31.12 11.22 -6.34
N GLY A 202 -31.08 9.89 -6.17
CA GLY A 202 -31.47 8.92 -7.19
C GLY A 202 -30.36 8.55 -8.20
N GLU A 203 -29.19 9.18 -8.08
CA GLU A 203 -27.96 8.83 -8.81
C GLU A 203 -26.93 8.26 -7.82
N THR A 204 -26.29 7.17 -8.21
CA THR A 204 -25.21 6.50 -7.46
C THR A 204 -23.89 6.54 -8.23
N PRO A 205 -22.74 6.42 -7.54
CA PRO A 205 -21.47 6.19 -8.20
C PRO A 205 -21.48 4.83 -8.92
N LYS A 206 -20.96 4.80 -10.15
CA LYS A 206 -20.66 3.56 -10.88
C LYS A 206 -19.17 3.39 -10.89
N VAL A 207 -18.69 2.17 -10.66
CA VAL A 207 -17.28 1.86 -10.83
C VAL A 207 -17.13 0.81 -11.93
N LEU A 208 -16.52 1.23 -13.03
CA LEU A 208 -16.22 0.39 -14.18
C LEU A 208 -14.73 0.10 -14.16
N VAL A 209 -14.35 -1.14 -14.43
CA VAL A 209 -12.96 -1.56 -14.43
C VAL A 209 -12.65 -2.29 -15.72
N HIS A 210 -11.67 -1.80 -16.45
CA HIS A 210 -11.09 -2.53 -17.58
C HIS A 210 -9.94 -3.39 -17.06
N LYS A 211 -10.30 -4.62 -16.71
CA LYS A 211 -9.39 -5.56 -16.03
C LYS A 211 -8.61 -6.37 -17.05
N GLY A 212 -7.28 -6.47 -16.93
CA GLY A 212 -6.55 -7.50 -17.68
C GLY A 212 -5.03 -7.40 -17.75
N VAL A 213 -4.42 -8.55 -18.08
CA VAL A 213 -2.98 -8.74 -18.34
C VAL A 213 -2.80 -9.24 -19.77
N GLY A 214 -1.88 -8.66 -20.54
CA GLY A 214 -1.35 -9.28 -21.77
C GLY A 214 -2.35 -9.48 -22.91
N GLY A 215 -3.24 -8.51 -23.16
CA GLY A 215 -4.10 -8.48 -24.36
C GLY A 215 -5.47 -9.16 -24.23
N ASN A 216 -5.79 -9.75 -23.07
CA ASN A 216 -7.15 -10.16 -22.71
C ASN A 216 -7.70 -9.22 -21.64
N ARG A 217 -7.92 -7.96 -22.02
CA ARG A 217 -8.62 -7.00 -21.16
C ARG A 217 -10.13 -7.10 -21.40
N GLY A 218 -10.90 -6.96 -20.33
CA GLY A 218 -12.36 -7.01 -20.38
C GLY A 218 -12.97 -6.05 -19.36
N TRP A 219 -14.01 -5.36 -19.80
CA TRP A 219 -14.78 -4.46 -18.95
C TRP A 219 -15.71 -5.22 -18.02
N CYS A 220 -15.61 -4.90 -16.73
CA CYS A 220 -16.53 -5.33 -15.68
C CYS A 220 -16.95 -4.12 -14.83
N ALA A 221 -17.95 -4.30 -13.99
CA ALA A 221 -18.41 -3.30 -13.03
C ALA A 221 -18.34 -3.83 -11.60
N ILE A 222 -18.15 -2.93 -10.64
CA ILE A 222 -18.34 -3.21 -9.22
C ILE A 222 -19.78 -2.81 -8.89
N ALA A 223 -20.66 -3.79 -8.77
CA ALA A 223 -22.09 -3.57 -8.54
C ALA A 223 -22.79 -4.83 -8.01
N GLU A 224 -23.95 -4.63 -7.37
CA GLU A 224 -24.87 -5.71 -7.03
C GLU A 224 -25.55 -6.29 -8.29
N THR A 225 -26.04 -7.54 -8.17
CA THR A 225 -26.80 -8.20 -9.24
C THR A 225 -28.18 -7.54 -9.40
N GLY A 226 -28.49 -7.06 -10.61
CA GLY A 226 -29.76 -6.37 -10.90
C GLY A 226 -29.67 -5.51 -12.15
N ASP A 227 -28.75 -4.55 -12.15
CA ASP A 227 -28.52 -3.63 -13.27
C ASP A 227 -27.50 -4.19 -14.29
N VAL A 228 -26.76 -5.23 -13.90
CA VAL A 228 -25.76 -5.93 -14.71
C VAL A 228 -25.88 -7.45 -14.52
N THR A 229 -25.33 -8.24 -15.45
CA THR A 229 -25.31 -9.71 -15.33
C THR A 229 -24.13 -10.17 -14.45
N GLU A 230 -24.16 -11.41 -13.95
CA GLU A 230 -23.04 -11.96 -13.17
C GLU A 230 -21.72 -12.00 -13.96
N GLU A 231 -21.77 -12.10 -15.29
CA GLU A 231 -20.59 -12.07 -16.16
C GLU A 231 -19.99 -10.66 -16.29
N ASP A 232 -20.78 -9.63 -15.98
CA ASP A 232 -20.38 -8.23 -16.00
C ASP A 232 -19.76 -7.77 -14.69
N ILE A 233 -19.89 -8.54 -13.60
CA ILE A 233 -19.39 -8.14 -12.28
C ILE A 233 -17.91 -8.49 -12.15
N CYS A 234 -17.12 -7.52 -11.69
CA CYS A 234 -15.71 -7.74 -11.43
C CYS A 234 -15.51 -8.83 -10.38
N THR A 235 -14.56 -9.73 -10.62
CA THR A 235 -14.20 -10.77 -9.65
C THR A 235 -12.90 -10.42 -8.95
N THR A 236 -12.76 -10.82 -7.70
CA THR A 236 -11.52 -10.75 -6.94
C THR A 236 -10.58 -11.90 -7.34
N GLU A 237 -9.34 -11.94 -6.81
CA GLU A 237 -8.43 -13.07 -7.06
C GLU A 237 -8.98 -14.42 -6.61
N THR A 238 -9.83 -14.42 -5.59
CA THR A 238 -10.47 -15.62 -5.04
C THR A 238 -11.69 -16.05 -5.86
N GLY A 239 -12.06 -15.28 -6.90
CA GLY A 239 -13.23 -15.52 -7.74
C GLY A 239 -14.54 -15.04 -7.12
N GLU A 240 -14.49 -14.26 -6.03
CA GLU A 240 -15.66 -13.65 -5.41
C GLU A 240 -16.06 -12.40 -6.19
N TYR A 241 -17.36 -12.11 -6.30
CA TYR A 241 -17.84 -10.89 -6.93
C TYR A 241 -17.50 -9.66 -6.08
N ALA A 242 -17.00 -8.61 -6.72
CA ALA A 242 -16.84 -7.30 -6.11
C ALA A 242 -18.14 -6.53 -6.28
N THR A 243 -18.97 -6.54 -5.24
CA THR A 243 -20.30 -5.91 -5.24
C THR A 243 -20.26 -4.46 -4.78
N SER A 244 -19.22 -4.07 -4.03
CA SER A 244 -19.01 -2.72 -3.51
C SER A 244 -17.55 -2.29 -3.68
N PRO A 245 -17.23 -0.97 -3.70
CA PRO A 245 -15.85 -0.49 -3.71
C PRO A 245 -14.97 -1.02 -2.56
N SER A 246 -15.55 -1.39 -1.42
CA SER A 246 -14.86 -2.06 -0.31
C SER A 246 -14.52 -3.53 -0.60
N ASP A 247 -15.15 -4.12 -1.61
CA ASP A 247 -14.88 -5.48 -2.05
C ASP A 247 -13.83 -5.52 -3.15
N TYR A 248 -13.53 -4.41 -3.82
CA TYR A 248 -12.57 -4.40 -4.92
C TYR A 248 -11.16 -4.12 -4.42
N VAL A 249 -10.26 -5.08 -4.62
CA VAL A 249 -8.82 -4.91 -4.38
C VAL A 249 -8.16 -4.48 -5.68
N ILE A 250 -7.41 -3.39 -5.61
CA ILE A 250 -6.74 -2.78 -6.77
C ILE A 250 -5.57 -3.68 -7.23
N SER A 251 -5.53 -4.01 -8.52
CA SER A 251 -4.42 -4.69 -9.22
C SER A 251 -3.73 -5.80 -8.42
N PRO A 252 -4.44 -6.85 -7.99
CA PRO A 252 -3.87 -7.82 -7.06
C PRO A 252 -2.88 -8.79 -7.74
N PHE A 253 -2.81 -8.78 -9.08
CA PHE A 253 -2.03 -9.74 -9.86
C PHE A 253 -0.53 -9.58 -9.61
N LYS A 254 0.01 -10.54 -8.85
CA LYS A 254 1.35 -10.57 -8.27
C LYS A 254 2.55 -10.41 -9.22
N ARG A 255 2.40 -10.34 -10.56
CA ARG A 255 3.52 -10.32 -11.51
C ARG A 255 3.20 -9.58 -12.82
N GLY A 256 3.69 -8.36 -12.94
CA GLY A 256 3.77 -7.57 -14.18
C GLY A 256 3.26 -6.13 -13.99
N PRO A 257 3.56 -5.22 -14.93
CA PRO A 257 2.97 -3.87 -14.97
C PRO A 257 1.51 -3.95 -15.45
N SER A 258 0.70 -4.77 -14.80
CA SER A 258 -0.73 -4.87 -15.09
C SER A 258 -1.44 -3.76 -14.34
N LEU A 259 -1.98 -2.81 -15.09
CA LEU A 259 -2.76 -1.71 -14.58
C LEU A 259 -4.23 -2.06 -14.77
N ASP A 260 -4.97 -2.07 -13.66
CA ASP A 260 -6.41 -1.91 -13.74
C ASP A 260 -6.69 -0.47 -14.17
N ASP A 261 -7.64 -0.33 -15.07
CA ASP A 261 -8.10 0.95 -15.62
C ASP A 261 -9.47 1.23 -14.99
N ILE A 262 -9.53 2.12 -13.99
CA ILE A 262 -10.69 2.31 -13.10
C ILE A 262 -11.43 3.62 -13.42
N PHE A 263 -12.71 3.52 -13.74
CA PHE A 263 -13.58 4.68 -13.97
C PHE A 263 -14.59 4.78 -12.84
N VAL A 264 -14.57 5.89 -12.12
CA VAL A 264 -15.58 6.24 -11.11
C VAL A 264 -16.49 7.30 -11.71
N VAL A 265 -17.72 6.92 -12.01
CA VAL A 265 -18.66 7.75 -12.76
C VAL A 265 -19.86 8.13 -11.90
N TYR A 266 -20.17 9.43 -11.82
CA TYR A 266 -21.39 9.94 -11.18
C TYR A 266 -22.26 10.72 -12.18
N ASP A 267 -23.36 10.12 -12.61
CA ASP A 267 -24.31 10.67 -13.59
C ASP A 267 -25.67 9.97 -13.51
N SER A 268 -26.59 10.29 -14.43
CA SER A 268 -27.93 9.70 -14.46
C SER A 268 -28.04 8.29 -15.04
N LYS A 269 -26.98 7.73 -15.63
CA LYS A 269 -27.02 6.38 -16.24
C LYS A 269 -26.98 5.30 -15.19
N THR A 270 -27.60 4.17 -15.51
CA THR A 270 -27.43 2.91 -14.78
C THR A 270 -26.03 2.34 -14.99
N THR A 271 -25.59 1.43 -14.11
CA THR A 271 -24.31 0.73 -14.27
C THR A 271 -24.24 -0.03 -15.59
N GLY A 272 -25.33 -0.69 -16.00
CA GLY A 272 -25.39 -1.43 -17.25
C GLY A 272 -25.25 -0.55 -18.49
N GLU A 273 -25.92 0.60 -18.52
CA GLU A 273 -25.75 1.58 -19.61
C GLU A 273 -24.31 2.11 -19.65
N ALA A 274 -23.77 2.49 -18.50
CA ALA A 274 -22.41 3.01 -18.41
C ALA A 274 -21.34 1.97 -18.83
N LEU A 275 -21.55 0.71 -18.47
CA LEU A 275 -20.70 -0.40 -18.89
C LEU A 275 -20.78 -0.68 -20.39
N GLN A 276 -21.97 -0.52 -20.98
CA GLN A 276 -22.14 -0.67 -22.42
C GLN A 276 -21.40 0.43 -23.18
N ASP A 277 -21.43 1.67 -22.70
CA ASP A 277 -20.72 2.80 -23.34
C ASP A 277 -19.21 2.52 -23.44
N VAL A 278 -18.57 2.11 -22.33
CA VAL A 278 -17.12 1.84 -22.32
C VAL A 278 -16.73 0.62 -23.16
N ARG A 279 -17.64 -0.35 -23.34
CA ARG A 279 -17.37 -1.54 -24.15
C ARG A 279 -17.36 -1.27 -25.65
N GLU A 280 -18.03 -0.21 -26.10
CA GLU A 280 -18.11 0.11 -27.52
C GLU A 280 -16.81 0.75 -28.02
N ASP A 281 -16.29 1.72 -27.27
CA ASP A 281 -15.22 2.60 -27.74
C ASP A 281 -14.00 2.69 -26.80
N ASP A 282 -13.96 1.93 -25.70
CA ASP A 282 -12.98 2.06 -24.59
C ASP A 282 -12.95 3.45 -23.95
N LEU A 283 -14.03 4.22 -24.13
CA LEU A 283 -14.21 5.58 -23.63
C LEU A 283 -15.59 5.71 -22.97
N TYR A 284 -15.65 6.49 -21.90
CA TYR A 284 -16.89 6.95 -21.28
C TYR A 284 -17.24 8.37 -21.75
N GLU A 285 -18.26 8.51 -22.59
CA GLU A 285 -18.72 9.82 -23.11
C GLU A 285 -17.60 10.62 -23.80
N GLY A 286 -16.71 9.92 -24.52
CA GLY A 286 -15.57 10.50 -25.22
C GLY A 286 -14.40 10.90 -24.31
N MET A 287 -14.52 10.68 -23.01
CA MET A 287 -13.41 10.72 -22.06
C MET A 287 -12.94 9.30 -21.81
N GLY A 288 -11.65 9.13 -21.62
CA GLY A 288 -11.11 7.87 -21.15
C GLY A 288 -9.65 8.04 -20.90
N ILE A 289 -9.04 6.98 -20.34
CA ILE A 289 -7.67 7.00 -19.84
C ILE A 289 -6.73 7.54 -20.91
N THR A 290 -6.44 8.83 -20.78
CA THR A 290 -5.73 9.62 -21.80
C THR A 290 -4.26 9.24 -21.89
N LYS A 291 -3.77 8.50 -20.90
CA LYS A 291 -2.43 7.97 -20.80
C LYS A 291 -2.50 6.46 -21.03
N GLU A 292 -2.24 5.99 -22.24
CA GLU A 292 -1.94 4.56 -22.43
C GLU A 292 -0.86 4.21 -21.42
N GLY A 293 -1.18 3.35 -20.45
CA GLY A 293 -0.29 3.04 -19.35
C GLY A 293 1.10 2.70 -19.86
N GLU A 294 2.04 3.65 -19.72
CA GLU A 294 3.46 3.38 -19.94
C GLU A 294 3.87 2.42 -18.83
N GLY A 295 3.67 1.13 -19.10
CA GLY A 295 4.15 0.06 -18.25
C GLY A 295 5.66 0.16 -18.21
N PHE A 296 6.19 0.52 -17.05
CA PHE A 296 7.62 0.37 -16.76
C PHE A 296 7.99 -1.10 -16.61
#